data_AF-A0A2V3DRF8-F1
#
_entry.id   AF-A0A2V3DRF8-F1
#
_cell.length_a   1.000
_cell.length_b   1.000
_cell.length_c   1.000
_cell.angle_alpha   90.00
_cell.angle_beta   90.00
_cell.angle_gamma   90.00
#
_symmetry.space_group_name_H-M   'P 1'
#
loop_
_entity.id
_entity.type
_entity.pdbx_description
1 polymer ?
#
loop_
_entity_poly.entity_id
_entity_poly.type
_entity_poly.pdbx_seq_one_letter_code
_entity_poly.pdbx_strand_id
1 'polypeptide(L)'
;MAPKNLALVPLPAESVATADGTFRLIPKSRIVATGDAVDATTYIAQKAHLSTGFALPVVTGTADTHDVQITVAPDSSEDKPESYTLAADAHGVKIAANTSAGAFNDVQTLCQLFPQWIESSSVVTTPWAVGGMVISDYPRYEHPGVSIDVARSFYTVDEMKEHIDNAAQFKFNT
;
A
#
# COMPACT_ATOMS: atom_id res chain seq x y z
N MET A 1 13.64 0.82 20.25
CA MET A 1 12.56 1.74 20.67
C MET A 1 11.51 1.67 19.58
N ALA A 2 10.31 1.11 19.84
CA ALA A 2 9.24 1.07 18.86
C ALA A 2 8.90 2.51 18.41
N PRO A 3 8.58 2.75 17.13
CA PRO A 3 8.24 4.08 16.68
C PRO A 3 6.98 4.50 17.43
N LYS A 4 7.06 5.69 18.02
CA LYS A 4 5.98 6.31 18.77
C LYS A 4 4.86 6.65 17.79
N ASN A 5 3.83 5.79 17.76
CA ASN A 5 2.59 5.88 17.00
C ASN A 5 2.78 6.14 15.50
N LEU A 6 2.96 5.07 14.73
CA LEU A 6 2.65 5.09 13.29
C LEU A 6 1.20 5.56 13.13
N ALA A 7 0.99 6.62 12.33
CA ALA A 7 -0.33 7.17 12.05
C ALA A 7 -1.08 6.32 10.99
N LEU A 8 -1.09 5.00 11.21
CA LEU A 8 -1.75 4.02 10.35
C LEU A 8 -3.18 3.80 10.82
N VAL A 9 -4.11 3.82 9.87
CA VAL A 9 -5.52 3.52 10.07
C VAL A 9 -5.96 2.50 9.02
N PRO A 10 -6.38 1.28 9.41
CA PRO A 10 -6.34 0.74 10.77
C PRO A 10 -4.90 0.52 11.28
N LEU A 11 -4.75 0.40 12.61
CA LEU A 11 -3.48 -0.01 13.19
C LEU A 11 -3.19 -1.46 12.80
N PRO A 12 -2.01 -1.79 12.25
CA PRO A 12 -1.69 -3.14 11.85
C PRO A 12 -1.58 -4.08 13.06
N ALA A 13 -1.72 -5.39 12.80
CA ALA A 13 -1.56 -6.42 13.82
C ALA A 13 -0.20 -6.32 14.54
N GLU A 14 0.89 -6.15 13.78
CA GLU A 14 2.24 -5.94 14.32
C GLU A 14 3.01 -4.90 13.50
N SER A 15 3.79 -4.06 14.18
CA SER A 15 4.72 -3.12 13.53
C SER A 15 5.94 -2.85 14.40
N VAL A 16 7.12 -2.80 13.78
CA VAL A 16 8.41 -2.59 14.45
C VAL A 16 9.28 -1.66 13.60
N ALA A 17 9.69 -0.52 14.15
CA ALA A 17 10.74 0.30 13.50
C ALA A 17 12.08 -0.39 13.65
N THR A 18 12.88 -0.30 12.59
CA THR A 18 14.23 -0.83 12.53
C THR A 18 15.25 0.30 12.43
N ALA A 19 16.51 -0.04 12.66
CA ALA A 19 17.63 0.90 12.47
C ALA A 19 18.18 0.84 11.03
N ASP A 20 17.48 0.18 10.10
CA ASP A 20 17.97 -0.17 8.76
C ASP A 20 17.90 1.01 7.76
N GLY A 21 17.70 2.22 8.28
CA GLY A 21 17.76 3.47 7.52
C GLY A 21 16.41 3.97 7.06
N THR A 22 16.37 4.59 5.89
CA THR A 22 15.18 5.27 5.36
C THR A 22 15.12 5.05 3.86
N PHE A 23 14.04 4.42 3.41
CA PHE A 23 13.73 4.26 2.00
C PHE A 23 13.41 5.61 1.38
N ARG A 24 13.80 5.82 0.13
CA ARG A 24 13.41 6.98 -0.67
C ARG A 24 12.92 6.55 -2.04
N LEU A 25 11.71 6.96 -2.39
CA LEU A 25 11.22 6.86 -3.75
C LEU A 25 11.85 7.99 -4.58
N ILE A 26 12.47 7.63 -5.69
CA ILE A 26 13.23 8.55 -6.55
C ILE A 26 12.73 8.44 -8.00
N PRO A 27 13.08 9.40 -8.89
CA PRO A 27 12.65 9.36 -10.29
C PRO A 27 13.05 8.09 -11.06
N LYS A 28 14.09 7.38 -10.60
CA LYS A 28 14.58 6.12 -11.20
C LYS A 28 13.99 4.86 -10.56
N SER A 29 13.23 5.00 -9.48
CA SER A 29 12.59 3.87 -8.81
C SER A 29 11.64 3.14 -9.76
N ARG A 30 11.56 1.83 -9.61
CA ARG A 30 10.63 0.96 -10.31
C ARG A 30 9.70 0.29 -9.32
N ILE A 31 8.55 -0.14 -9.80
CA ILE A 31 7.65 -0.99 -9.03
C ILE A 31 7.74 -2.40 -9.62
N VAL A 32 8.22 -3.35 -8.83
CA VAL A 32 8.56 -4.69 -9.29
C VAL A 32 7.47 -5.67 -8.88
N ALA A 33 6.79 -6.26 -9.86
CA ALA A 33 5.73 -7.24 -9.67
C ALA A 33 6.30 -8.67 -9.76
N THR A 34 5.92 -9.52 -8.79
CA THR A 34 6.17 -10.97 -8.81
C THR A 34 4.87 -11.71 -8.46
N GLY A 35 4.54 -12.75 -9.23
CA GLY A 35 3.27 -13.46 -9.08
C GLY A 35 2.06 -12.60 -9.51
N ASP A 36 0.92 -12.78 -8.84
CA ASP A 36 -0.33 -12.06 -9.13
C ASP A 36 -0.37 -10.65 -8.51
N ALA A 37 0.74 -9.92 -8.60
CA ALA A 37 0.92 -8.60 -7.98
C ALA A 37 0.68 -7.42 -8.95
N VAL A 38 0.29 -7.69 -10.20
CA VAL A 38 0.23 -6.68 -11.27
C VAL A 38 -0.75 -5.55 -10.95
N ASP A 39 -1.91 -5.86 -10.39
CA ASP A 39 -2.92 -4.84 -10.08
C ASP A 39 -2.46 -3.93 -8.93
N ALA A 40 -1.94 -4.51 -7.85
CA ALA A 40 -1.42 -3.76 -6.71
C ALA A 40 -0.23 -2.86 -7.11
N THR A 41 0.69 -3.38 -7.92
CA THR A 41 1.84 -2.61 -8.43
C THR A 41 1.42 -1.49 -9.38
N THR A 42 0.44 -1.75 -10.25
CA THR A 42 -0.10 -0.72 -11.15
C THR A 42 -0.80 0.38 -10.39
N TYR A 43 -1.60 0.03 -9.38
CA TYR A 43 -2.30 1.00 -8.53
C TYR A 43 -1.32 1.96 -7.84
N ILE A 44 -0.30 1.45 -7.15
CA ILE A 44 0.66 2.32 -6.45
C ILE A 44 1.49 3.15 -7.44
N ALA A 45 1.87 2.59 -8.58
CA ALA A 45 2.61 3.32 -9.62
C ALA A 45 1.78 4.52 -10.11
N GLN A 46 0.50 4.32 -10.41
CA GLN A 46 -0.40 5.38 -10.88
C GLN A 46 -0.65 6.43 -9.79
N LYS A 47 -0.97 6.01 -8.57
CA LYS A 47 -1.21 6.93 -7.44
C LYS A 47 0.02 7.78 -7.15
N ALA A 48 1.19 7.15 -7.02
CA ALA A 48 2.43 7.85 -6.74
C ALA A 48 2.87 8.71 -7.94
N HIS A 49 2.59 8.33 -9.19
CA HIS A 49 2.89 9.15 -10.36
C HIS A 49 2.20 10.52 -10.29
N LEU A 50 0.93 10.58 -9.88
CA LEU A 50 0.16 11.83 -9.82
C LEU A 50 0.78 12.85 -8.86
N SER A 51 1.22 12.39 -7.68
CA SER A 51 1.77 13.25 -6.64
C SER A 51 3.27 13.50 -6.78
N THR A 52 4.03 12.53 -7.27
CA THR A 52 5.50 12.62 -7.39
C THR A 52 5.95 13.21 -8.72
N GLY A 53 5.18 13.00 -9.80
CA GLY A 53 5.59 13.23 -11.19
C GLY A 53 6.61 12.21 -11.72
N PHE A 54 6.95 11.15 -10.97
CA PHE A 54 7.92 10.14 -11.37
C PHE A 54 7.28 9.08 -12.28
N ALA A 55 8.02 8.56 -13.27
CA ALA A 55 7.47 7.60 -14.23
C ALA A 55 7.12 6.23 -13.62
N LEU A 56 7.84 5.80 -12.57
CA LEU A 56 7.60 4.59 -11.77
C LEU A 56 7.14 3.36 -12.61
N PRO A 57 7.94 2.90 -13.58
CA PRO A 57 7.52 1.80 -14.44
C PRO A 57 7.29 0.53 -13.63
N VAL A 58 6.19 -0.16 -13.95
CA VAL A 58 5.91 -1.50 -13.43
C VAL A 58 6.70 -2.51 -14.26
N VAL A 59 7.55 -3.30 -13.61
CA VAL A 59 8.42 -4.29 -14.25
C VAL A 59 8.32 -5.63 -13.53
N THR A 60 8.76 -6.70 -14.19
CA THR A 60 8.92 -8.03 -13.57
C THR A 60 10.41 -8.36 -13.42
N GLY A 61 10.74 -9.20 -12.43
CA GLY A 61 12.12 -9.66 -12.20
C GLY A 61 12.65 -9.29 -10.82
N THR A 62 13.97 -9.12 -10.72
CA THR A 62 14.65 -8.81 -9.46
C THR A 62 14.63 -7.31 -9.19
N ALA A 63 14.29 -6.93 -7.96
CA ALA A 63 14.34 -5.54 -7.52
C ALA A 63 15.77 -5.07 -7.26
N ASP A 64 16.03 -3.81 -7.60
CA ASP A 64 17.28 -3.11 -7.33
C ASP A 64 17.09 -2.10 -6.17
N THR A 65 18.15 -1.38 -5.82
CA THR A 65 18.06 -0.31 -4.81
C THR A 65 17.09 0.78 -5.25
N HIS A 66 16.29 1.28 -4.30
CA HIS A 66 15.21 2.25 -4.44
C HIS A 66 13.95 1.73 -5.14
N ASP A 67 13.85 0.42 -5.38
CA ASP A 67 12.63 -0.18 -5.92
C ASP A 67 11.64 -0.55 -4.79
N VAL A 68 10.37 -0.65 -5.19
CA VAL A 68 9.31 -1.26 -4.39
C VAL A 68 8.99 -2.61 -5.02
N GLN A 69 9.22 -3.71 -4.31
CA GLN A 69 8.92 -5.06 -4.78
C GLN A 69 7.64 -5.56 -4.11
N ILE A 70 6.68 -5.99 -4.92
CA ILE A 70 5.45 -6.64 -4.45
C ILE A 70 5.40 -8.06 -4.99
N THR A 71 5.35 -9.01 -4.07
CA THR A 71 5.31 -10.44 -4.36
C THR A 71 4.02 -11.03 -3.84
N VAL A 72 3.23 -11.61 -4.74
CA VAL A 72 2.12 -12.49 -4.38
C VAL A 72 2.58 -13.93 -4.57
N ALA A 73 2.79 -14.62 -3.45
CA ALA A 73 3.19 -16.02 -3.42
C ALA A 73 2.25 -16.75 -2.46
N PRO A 74 1.29 -17.55 -2.97
CA PRO A 74 0.40 -18.31 -2.11
C PRO A 74 1.22 -19.26 -1.23
N ASP A 75 1.17 -19.08 0.09
CA ASP A 75 1.61 -20.10 1.03
C ASP A 75 0.42 -20.97 1.44
N SER A 76 0.72 -22.19 1.86
CA SER A 76 -0.19 -23.24 2.31
C SER A 76 -1.05 -22.90 3.54
N SER A 77 -0.84 -21.75 4.20
CA SER A 77 -1.72 -21.25 5.25
C SER A 77 -2.85 -20.39 4.67
N GLU A 78 -3.90 -21.04 4.15
CA GLU A 78 -5.09 -20.41 3.56
C GLU A 78 -5.96 -19.62 4.57
N ASP A 79 -5.63 -19.63 5.86
CA ASP A 79 -6.50 -19.09 6.91
C ASP A 79 -6.61 -17.54 6.91
N LYS A 80 -5.77 -16.82 6.15
CA LYS A 80 -5.75 -15.35 6.12
C LYS A 80 -5.43 -14.82 4.71
N PRO A 81 -6.40 -14.80 3.78
CA PRO A 81 -6.18 -14.41 2.39
C PRO A 81 -5.68 -12.96 2.24
N GLU A 82 -6.13 -12.06 3.11
CA GLU A 82 -5.78 -10.64 3.10
C GLU A 82 -4.51 -10.30 3.90
N SER A 83 -3.74 -11.31 4.31
CA SER A 83 -2.49 -11.09 5.06
C SER A 83 -1.35 -10.61 4.16
N TYR A 84 -0.48 -9.80 4.75
CA TYR A 84 0.73 -9.31 4.09
C TYR A 84 1.83 -8.98 5.10
N THR A 85 3.05 -8.87 4.58
CA THR A 85 4.22 -8.32 5.28
C THR A 85 4.88 -7.23 4.45
N LEU A 86 5.20 -6.11 5.10
CA LEU A 86 5.92 -4.97 4.52
C LEU A 86 7.24 -4.80 5.27
N ALA A 87 8.35 -4.79 4.54
CA ALA A 87 9.67 -4.42 5.06
C ALA A 87 10.24 -3.25 4.28
N ALA A 88 10.57 -2.16 4.96
CA ALA A 88 11.23 -0.99 4.38
C ALA A 88 12.60 -0.79 5.03
N ASP A 89 13.61 -0.50 4.20
CA ASP A 89 14.98 -0.19 4.63
C ASP A 89 15.62 0.87 3.71
N ALA A 90 16.90 1.21 3.92
CA ALA A 90 17.61 2.15 3.06
C ALA A 90 17.74 1.73 1.59
N HIS A 91 17.55 0.44 1.28
CA HIS A 91 17.70 -0.12 -0.05
C HIS A 91 16.38 -0.23 -0.80
N GLY A 92 15.24 -0.42 -0.14
CA GLY A 92 13.98 -0.64 -0.84
C GLY A 92 12.79 -0.89 0.07
N VAL A 93 11.66 -1.19 -0.58
CA VAL A 93 10.48 -1.74 0.09
C VAL A 93 10.20 -3.12 -0.49
N LYS A 94 9.99 -4.11 0.38
CA LYS A 94 9.61 -5.48 0.01
C LYS A 94 8.29 -5.83 0.64
N ILE A 95 7.37 -6.29 -0.19
CA ILE A 95 6.01 -6.65 0.16
C ILE A 95 5.82 -8.11 -0.23
N ALA A 96 5.33 -8.92 0.70
CA ALA A 96 4.93 -10.29 0.45
C ALA A 96 3.52 -10.52 0.97
N ALA A 97 2.65 -11.04 0.11
CA ALA A 97 1.26 -11.34 0.42
C ALA A 97 0.85 -12.71 -0.13
N ASN A 98 -0.14 -13.32 0.52
CA ASN A 98 -0.67 -14.64 0.12
C ASN A 98 -1.57 -14.55 -1.12
N THR A 99 -2.26 -13.42 -1.29
CA THR A 99 -3.18 -13.17 -2.40
C THR A 99 -3.02 -11.75 -2.95
N SER A 100 -3.63 -11.48 -4.10
CA SER A 100 -3.73 -10.13 -4.67
C SER A 100 -4.47 -9.14 -3.73
N ALA A 101 -5.47 -9.60 -2.97
CA ALA A 101 -6.16 -8.78 -1.97
C ALA A 101 -5.23 -8.37 -0.83
N GLY A 102 -4.41 -9.30 -0.32
CA GLY A 102 -3.38 -8.99 0.68
C GLY A 102 -2.36 -7.99 0.16
N ALA A 103 -1.91 -8.14 -1.09
CA ALA A 103 -0.99 -7.18 -1.72
C ALA A 103 -1.61 -5.79 -1.89
N PHE A 104 -2.91 -5.71 -2.20
CA PHE A 104 -3.61 -4.43 -2.28
C PHE A 104 -3.72 -3.75 -0.91
N ASN A 105 -4.04 -4.49 0.16
CA ASN A 105 -4.07 -3.98 1.54
C ASN A 105 -2.69 -3.49 2.02
N ASP A 106 -1.63 -4.17 1.61
CA ASP A 106 -0.26 -3.72 1.86
C ASP A 106 -0.02 -2.35 1.20
N VAL A 107 -0.37 -2.20 -0.08
CA VAL A 107 -0.21 -0.95 -0.82
C VAL A 107 -0.92 0.22 -0.14
N GLN A 108 -2.12 0.01 0.42
CA GLN A 108 -2.80 1.04 1.21
C GLN A 108 -1.96 1.49 2.42
N THR A 109 -1.32 0.52 3.08
CA THR A 109 -0.44 0.80 4.22
C THR A 109 0.82 1.54 3.77
N LEU A 110 1.45 1.11 2.68
CA LEU A 110 2.61 1.80 2.11
C LEU A 110 2.28 3.25 1.74
N CYS A 111 1.10 3.52 1.19
CA CYS A 111 0.65 4.89 0.90
C CYS A 111 0.57 5.72 2.19
N GLN A 112 -0.01 5.18 3.27
CA GLN A 112 -0.08 5.88 4.56
C GLN A 112 1.30 6.10 5.23
N LEU A 113 2.31 5.29 4.88
CA LEU A 113 3.68 5.46 5.36
C LEU A 113 4.44 6.59 4.66
N PHE A 114 4.07 6.91 3.42
CA PHE A 114 4.61 8.07 2.72
C PHE A 114 4.08 9.38 3.33
N PRO A 115 4.71 10.53 3.02
CA PRO A 115 4.10 11.82 3.34
C PRO A 115 2.67 11.90 2.80
N GLN A 116 1.77 12.53 3.57
CA GLN A 116 0.34 12.70 3.23
C GLN A 116 0.07 13.19 1.80
N TRP A 117 1.04 13.89 1.20
CA TRP A 117 1.00 14.40 -0.16
C TRP A 117 0.97 13.30 -1.22
N ILE A 118 1.16 12.03 -0.87
CA ILE A 118 1.06 10.90 -1.81
C ILE A 118 -0.34 10.82 -2.43
N GLU A 119 -1.35 11.30 -1.70
CA GLU A 119 -2.76 11.41 -2.12
C GLU A 119 -3.06 12.70 -2.91
N SER A 120 -2.06 13.53 -3.19
CA SER A 120 -2.25 14.75 -3.98
C SER A 120 -2.58 14.44 -5.43
N SER A 121 -3.60 15.11 -5.96
CA SER A 121 -3.94 15.11 -7.39
C SER A 121 -3.01 15.97 -8.26
N SER A 122 -1.99 16.58 -7.66
CA SER A 122 -1.01 17.43 -8.34
C SER A 122 0.40 17.15 -7.82
N VAL A 123 1.41 17.45 -8.65
CA VAL A 123 2.81 17.18 -8.31
C VAL A 123 3.26 18.02 -7.12
N VAL A 124 3.80 17.37 -6.10
CA VAL A 124 4.35 18.00 -4.89
C VAL A 124 5.84 17.69 -4.77
N THR A 125 6.65 18.73 -4.55
CA THR A 125 8.08 18.55 -4.27
C THR A 125 8.27 18.33 -2.77
N THR A 126 8.48 17.07 -2.38
CA THR A 126 8.78 16.68 -1.00
C THR A 126 9.68 15.43 -1.00
N PRO A 127 10.44 15.16 0.07
CA PRO A 127 11.10 13.87 0.22
C PRO A 127 10.07 12.73 0.34
N TRP A 128 9.92 11.94 -0.71
CA TRP A 128 9.12 10.71 -0.70
C TRP A 128 9.87 9.61 0.06
N ALA A 129 9.73 9.58 1.38
CA ALA A 129 10.54 8.74 2.25
C ALA A 129 9.70 7.93 3.23
N VAL A 130 10.16 6.72 3.52
CA VAL A 130 9.58 5.80 4.51
C VAL A 130 10.70 5.36 5.46
N GLY A 131 10.49 5.51 6.76
CA GLY A 131 11.46 5.06 7.77
C GLY A 131 11.60 3.54 7.80
N GLY A 132 12.78 3.04 8.17
CA GLY A 132 13.03 1.59 8.27
C GLY A 132 12.07 0.91 9.24
N MET A 133 11.34 -0.10 8.77
CA MET A 133 10.35 -0.81 9.57
C MET A 133 9.95 -2.15 8.97
N VAL A 134 9.35 -2.99 9.81
CA VAL A 134 8.66 -4.23 9.42
C VAL A 134 7.22 -4.17 9.94
N ILE A 135 6.25 -4.49 9.10
CA ILE A 135 4.82 -4.59 9.42
C ILE A 135 4.34 -5.97 8.99
N SER A 136 3.56 -6.61 9.86
CA SER A 136 2.79 -7.82 9.54
C SER A 136 1.34 -7.51 9.87
N ASP A 137 0.44 -7.71 8.91
CA ASP A 137 -0.96 -7.36 9.11
C ASP A 137 -1.91 -8.35 8.45
N TYR A 138 -3.12 -8.39 8.97
CA TYR A 138 -4.25 -9.16 8.47
C TYR A 138 -5.53 -8.62 9.12
N PRO A 139 -6.68 -8.70 8.44
CA PRO A 139 -7.92 -8.18 8.98
C PRO A 139 -8.33 -8.95 10.25
N ARG A 140 -8.78 -8.21 11.27
CA ARG A 140 -9.31 -8.80 12.50
C ARG A 140 -10.64 -9.52 12.30
N TYR A 141 -11.42 -9.05 11.33
CA TYR A 141 -12.74 -9.56 10.97
C TYR A 141 -12.77 -9.77 9.46
N GLU A 142 -13.46 -10.80 8.98
CA GLU A 142 -13.48 -11.15 7.55
C GLU A 142 -14.28 -10.15 6.69
N HIS A 143 -15.24 -9.42 7.29
CA HIS A 143 -16.15 -8.53 6.55
C HIS A 143 -16.24 -7.13 7.17
N PRO A 144 -15.15 -6.34 7.18
CA PRO A 144 -15.25 -4.91 7.44
C PRO A 144 -16.01 -4.26 6.29
N GLY A 145 -17.17 -3.67 6.58
CA GLY A 145 -17.97 -3.02 5.53
C GLY A 145 -18.64 -1.71 5.91
N VAL A 146 -19.12 -1.01 4.88
CA VAL A 146 -19.82 0.28 4.97
C VAL A 146 -21.14 0.21 4.20
N SER A 147 -22.24 0.63 4.84
CA SER A 147 -23.56 0.71 4.17
C SER A 147 -23.87 2.15 3.77
N ILE A 148 -24.18 2.35 2.49
CA ILE A 148 -24.55 3.66 1.92
C ILE A 148 -26.03 3.62 1.51
N ASP A 149 -26.85 4.49 2.10
CA ASP A 149 -28.28 4.61 1.77
C ASP A 149 -28.47 5.52 0.54
N VAL A 150 -28.59 4.89 -0.63
CA VAL A 150 -28.85 5.56 -1.92
C VAL A 150 -30.35 5.83 -2.18
N ALA A 151 -31.23 5.37 -1.30
CA ALA A 151 -32.69 5.52 -1.49
C ALA A 151 -33.20 6.88 -0.98
N ARG A 152 -32.55 7.44 0.04
CA ARG A 152 -32.95 8.73 0.64
C ARG A 152 -32.27 9.93 0.00
N SER A 153 -31.09 9.71 -0.59
CA SER A 153 -30.33 10.72 -1.33
C SER A 153 -29.72 10.07 -2.57
N PHE A 154 -29.88 10.71 -3.72
CA PHE A 154 -29.27 10.24 -4.96
C PHE A 154 -27.78 10.54 -4.95
N TYR A 155 -26.97 9.55 -5.33
CA TYR A 155 -25.56 9.68 -5.62
C TYR A 155 -25.33 9.31 -7.09
N THR A 156 -24.52 10.10 -7.77
CA THR A 156 -24.01 9.79 -9.09
C THR A 156 -23.06 8.59 -9.04
N VAL A 157 -22.80 7.98 -10.20
CA VAL A 157 -21.85 6.87 -10.30
C VAL A 157 -20.44 7.30 -9.89
N ASP A 158 -20.06 8.54 -10.20
CA ASP A 158 -18.72 9.06 -9.88
C ASP A 158 -18.58 9.31 -8.38
N GLU A 159 -19.60 9.87 -7.71
CA GLU A 159 -19.62 9.99 -6.24
C GLU A 159 -19.55 8.62 -5.56
N MET A 160 -20.26 7.61 -6.09
CA MET A 160 -20.19 6.25 -5.55
C MET A 160 -18.81 5.62 -5.70
N LYS A 161 -18.11 5.85 -6.83
CA LYS A 161 -16.73 5.39 -7.02
C LYS A 161 -15.79 6.05 -6.03
N GLU A 162 -15.92 7.36 -5.83
CA GLU A 162 -15.11 8.08 -4.84
C GLU A 162 -15.34 7.54 -3.42
N HIS A 163 -16.57 7.18 -3.06
CA HIS A 163 -16.85 6.52 -1.79
C HIS A 163 -16.18 5.15 -1.66
N ILE A 164 -16.20 4.34 -2.72
CA ILE A 164 -15.52 3.03 -2.76
C ILE A 164 -14.00 3.21 -2.61
N ASP A 165 -13.40 4.17 -3.34
CA ASP A 165 -11.97 4.46 -3.26
C ASP A 165 -11.55 4.93 -1.87
N ASN A 166 -12.39 5.74 -1.22
CA ASN A 166 -12.17 6.18 0.16
C ASN A 166 -12.30 5.03 1.16
N ALA A 167 -13.25 4.11 0.98
CA ALA A 167 -13.40 2.93 1.84
C ALA A 167 -12.21 1.97 1.70
N ALA A 168 -11.73 1.77 0.47
CA ALA A 168 -10.60 0.90 0.16
C ALA A 168 -9.30 1.33 0.87
N GLN A 169 -9.06 2.64 1.03
CA GLN A 169 -7.91 3.18 1.78
C GLN A 169 -7.84 2.68 3.24
N PHE A 170 -8.99 2.32 3.81
CA PHE A 170 -9.11 1.82 5.17
C PHE A 170 -9.35 0.30 5.23
N LYS A 171 -9.10 -0.42 4.12
CA LYS A 171 -9.22 -1.88 4.00
C LYS A 171 -10.64 -2.39 4.27
N PHE A 172 -11.66 -1.59 3.95
CA PHE A 172 -13.04 -2.10 3.86
C PHE A 172 -13.18 -2.95 2.61
N ASN A 173 -13.84 -4.11 2.75
CA ASN A 173 -13.98 -5.09 1.67
C ASN A 173 -15.45 -5.41 1.33
N THR A 174 -16.41 -4.80 2.03
CA THR A 174 -17.86 -5.02 1.87
C THR A 174 -18.65 -3.72 1.86
#